data_AF-A0A709RPA4-F1
#
_entry.id   AF-A0A709RPA4-F1
#
_cell.length_a   1.000
_cell.length_b   1.000
_cell.length_c   1.000
_cell.angle_alpha   90.00
_cell.angle_beta   90.00
_cell.angle_gamma   90.00
#
_symmetry.space_group_name_H-M   'P 1'
#
loop_
_entity.id
_entity.type
_entity.pdbx_description
1 polymer ?
#
loop_
_entity_poly.entity_id
_entity_poly.type
_entity_poly.pdbx_seq_one_letter_code
_entity_poly.pdbx_strand_id
1 'polypeptide(L)'
;SLPALLSADDIKALLEEYNATLPSQMPLGASVDETYASYEQLPEEFQRIENGTKHTATAMKACIKEYNATLPAPVKTSGSRDALLEQLAIINPDLVAQEAQKSSPLKVSGTKADLIQAVKSVNPAAVFADELL
;
A
#
# COMPACT_ATOMS: atom_id res chain seq x y z
N SER A 1 7.00 -16.68 -23.04
CA SER A 1 7.65 -15.57 -22.30
C SER A 1 7.48 -15.78 -20.81
N LEU A 2 8.44 -15.31 -20.00
CA LEU A 2 8.27 -15.27 -18.55
C LEU A 2 7.08 -14.35 -18.18
N PRO A 3 6.38 -14.60 -17.06
CA PRO A 3 5.35 -13.69 -16.58
C PRO A 3 5.96 -12.31 -16.32
N ALA A 4 5.28 -11.25 -16.77
CA ALA A 4 5.70 -9.90 -16.43
C ALA A 4 5.57 -9.70 -14.92
N LEU A 5 6.60 -9.11 -14.31
CA LEU A 5 6.48 -8.50 -12.99
C LEU A 5 5.45 -7.38 -13.10
N LEU A 6 4.71 -7.10 -12.03
CA LEU A 6 3.93 -5.86 -11.96
C LEU A 6 4.87 -4.68 -12.26
N SER A 7 4.36 -3.54 -12.68
CA SER A 7 5.15 -2.30 -12.68
C SER A 7 4.98 -1.55 -11.36
N ALA A 8 5.76 -0.49 -11.13
CA ALA A 8 5.52 0.38 -9.98
C ALA A 8 4.17 1.11 -10.10
N ASP A 9 3.78 1.48 -11.31
CA ASP A 9 2.50 2.14 -11.58
C ASP A 9 1.31 1.20 -11.34
N ASP A 10 1.43 -0.08 -11.71
CA ASP A 10 0.38 -1.07 -11.45
C ASP A 10 0.18 -1.30 -9.94
N ILE A 11 1.28 -1.44 -9.19
CA ILE A 11 1.19 -1.60 -7.73
C ILE A 11 0.57 -0.35 -7.11
N LYS A 12 1.01 0.83 -7.55
CA LYS A 12 0.45 2.10 -7.09
C LYS A 12 -1.06 2.16 -7.34
N ALA A 13 -1.52 1.78 -8.53
CA ALA A 13 -2.94 1.76 -8.86
C ALA A 13 -3.74 0.81 -7.94
N LEU A 14 -3.21 -0.38 -7.64
CA LEU A 14 -3.85 -1.32 -6.69
C LEU A 14 -3.95 -0.74 -5.28
N LEU A 15 -2.91 -0.04 -4.81
CA LEU A 15 -2.92 0.63 -3.51
C LEU A 15 -3.90 1.82 -3.47
N GLU A 16 -3.99 2.58 -4.56
CA GLU A 16 -4.95 3.69 -4.72
C GLU A 16 -6.38 3.17 -4.77
N GLU A 17 -6.63 2.07 -5.48
CA GLU A 17 -7.93 1.40 -5.52
C GLU A 17 -8.34 0.93 -4.12
N TYR A 18 -7.44 0.26 -3.39
CA TYR A 18 -7.69 -0.12 -2.00
C TYR A 18 -8.01 1.11 -1.13
N ASN A 19 -7.18 2.16 -1.20
CA ASN A 19 -7.40 3.39 -0.44
C ASN A 19 -8.74 4.06 -0.77
N ALA A 20 -9.22 3.97 -2.02
CA ALA A 20 -10.52 4.49 -2.43
C ALA A 20 -11.70 3.69 -1.86
N THR A 21 -11.48 2.43 -1.43
CA THR A 21 -12.50 1.64 -0.72
C THR A 21 -12.58 1.95 0.78
N LEU A 22 -11.60 2.67 1.33
CA LEU A 22 -11.56 2.99 2.75
C LEU A 22 -12.63 4.04 3.12
N PRO A 23 -13.24 3.93 4.31
CA PRO A 23 -14.12 4.98 4.82
C PRO A 23 -13.38 6.31 4.90
N SER A 24 -14.01 7.37 4.41
CA SER A 24 -13.45 8.72 4.51
C SER A 24 -13.45 9.18 5.97
N GLN A 25 -12.36 9.84 6.37
CA GLN A 25 -12.29 10.49 7.67
C GLN A 25 -13.28 11.65 7.74
N MET A 26 -13.88 11.81 8.91
CA MET A 26 -14.78 12.93 9.18
C MET A 26 -14.01 14.24 9.26
N PRO A 27 -14.47 15.31 8.58
CA PRO A 27 -13.75 16.58 8.59
C PRO A 27 -13.80 17.22 9.97
N LEU A 28 -12.71 17.91 10.35
CA LEU A 28 -12.66 18.62 11.63
C LEU A 28 -13.40 19.97 11.59
N GLY A 29 -13.71 20.51 10.41
CA GLY A 29 -14.32 21.83 10.26
C GLY A 29 -13.38 23.00 10.58
N ALA A 30 -13.48 24.08 9.81
CA ALA A 30 -12.79 25.34 10.09
C ALA A 30 -13.55 26.21 11.10
N SER A 31 -14.89 26.07 11.16
CA SER A 31 -15.78 26.78 12.09
C SER A 31 -16.46 25.83 13.09
N VAL A 32 -17.09 26.40 14.13
CA VAL A 32 -17.87 25.63 15.12
C VAL A 32 -19.02 24.90 14.44
N ASP A 33 -19.73 25.56 13.53
CA ASP A 33 -20.91 25.00 12.86
C ASP A 33 -20.52 23.84 11.92
N GLU A 34 -19.41 23.97 11.18
CA GLU A 34 -18.88 22.87 10.35
C GLU A 34 -18.41 21.68 11.20
N THR A 35 -17.78 21.98 12.35
CA THR A 35 -17.36 20.94 13.30
C THR A 35 -18.60 20.22 13.85
N TYR A 36 -19.66 20.97 14.19
CA TYR A 36 -20.90 20.42 14.73
C TYR A 36 -21.61 19.52 13.71
N ALA A 37 -21.72 19.95 12.45
CA ALA A 37 -22.29 19.13 11.37
C ALA A 37 -21.53 17.81 11.17
N SER A 38 -20.21 17.82 11.39
CA SER A 38 -19.36 16.61 11.32
C SER A 38 -19.54 15.72 12.56
N TYR A 39 -19.71 16.34 13.73
CA TYR A 39 -19.95 15.65 14.99
C TYR A 39 -21.30 14.92 15.02
N GLU A 40 -22.38 15.52 14.51
CA GLU A 40 -23.71 14.89 14.47
C GLU A 40 -23.78 13.67 13.54
N GLN A 41 -22.85 13.56 12.59
CA GLN A 41 -22.73 12.41 11.69
C GLN A 41 -21.89 11.27 12.29
N LEU A 42 -21.26 11.46 13.44
CA LEU A 42 -20.52 10.40 14.10
C LEU A 42 -21.48 9.30 14.58
N PRO A 43 -21.02 8.05 14.69
CA PRO A 43 -21.76 7.03 15.42
C PRO A 43 -22.05 7.49 16.87
N GLU A 44 -23.19 7.08 17.43
CA GLU A 44 -23.65 7.52 18.77
C GLU A 44 -22.59 7.30 19.85
N GLU A 45 -21.83 6.20 19.76
CA GLU A 45 -20.77 5.88 20.72
C GLU A 45 -19.59 6.86 20.71
N PHE A 46 -19.47 7.71 19.68
CA PHE A 46 -18.48 8.80 19.59
C PHE A 46 -19.09 10.18 19.85
N GLN A 47 -20.41 10.31 19.91
CA GLN A 47 -21.12 11.53 20.29
C GLN A 47 -21.19 11.70 21.82
N ARG A 48 -20.01 11.83 22.46
CA ARG A 48 -19.87 11.75 23.94
C ARG A 48 -20.01 13.09 24.67
N ILE A 49 -20.41 14.17 24.00
CA ILE A 49 -20.63 15.45 24.67
C ILE A 49 -21.98 15.42 25.37
N GLU A 50 -21.98 15.52 26.70
CA GLU A 50 -23.20 15.44 27.51
C GLU A 50 -24.26 16.48 27.11
N ASN A 51 -25.51 16.03 27.02
CA ASN A 51 -26.66 16.90 26.79
C ASN A 51 -26.77 17.95 27.92
N GLY A 52 -26.74 19.22 27.53
CA GLY A 52 -26.73 20.36 28.47
C GLY A 52 -25.36 21.04 28.60
N THR A 53 -24.28 20.41 28.11
CA THR A 53 -22.97 21.06 27.98
C THR A 53 -22.84 21.73 26.62
N LYS A 54 -22.24 22.93 26.59
CA LYS A 54 -21.98 23.64 25.34
C LYS A 54 -21.07 22.80 24.45
N HIS A 55 -21.54 22.46 23.25
CA HIS A 55 -20.73 21.83 22.22
C HIS A 55 -19.65 22.81 21.74
N THR A 56 -18.47 22.73 22.35
CA THR A 56 -17.33 23.55 21.95
C THR A 56 -16.63 22.90 20.76
N ALA A 57 -16.05 23.71 19.86
CA ALA A 57 -15.25 23.20 18.76
C ALA A 57 -14.14 22.25 19.22
N THR A 58 -13.51 22.53 20.36
CA THR A 58 -12.44 21.67 20.91
C THR A 58 -12.98 20.30 21.31
N ALA A 59 -14.11 20.23 22.03
CA ALA A 59 -14.68 18.95 22.44
C ALA A 59 -15.17 18.12 21.24
N MET A 60 -15.87 18.76 20.29
CA MET A 60 -16.33 18.07 19.08
C MET A 60 -15.17 17.57 18.22
N LYS A 61 -14.12 18.39 18.04
CA LYS A 61 -12.89 17.96 17.34
C LYS A 61 -12.21 16.78 18.03
N ALA A 62 -12.27 16.69 19.35
CA ALA A 62 -11.72 15.53 20.07
C ALA A 62 -12.51 14.26 19.74
N CYS A 63 -13.84 14.30 19.82
CA CYS A 63 -14.71 13.18 19.44
C CYS A 63 -14.51 12.74 17.98
N ILE A 64 -14.44 13.70 17.04
CA ILE A 64 -14.18 13.41 15.62
C ILE A 64 -12.80 12.76 15.43
N LYS A 65 -11.77 13.23 16.14
CA LYS A 65 -10.43 12.64 16.08
C LYS A 65 -10.40 11.21 16.61
N GLU A 66 -11.10 10.94 17.71
CA GLU A 66 -11.21 9.59 18.26
C GLU A 66 -11.86 8.64 17.26
N TYR A 67 -12.96 9.06 16.63
CA TYR A 67 -13.60 8.27 15.58
C TYR A 67 -12.66 8.04 14.39
N ASN A 68 -12.04 9.09 13.86
CA ASN A 68 -11.10 8.99 12.73
C ASN A 68 -9.90 8.08 13.04
N ALA A 69 -9.48 8.00 14.30
CA ALA A 69 -8.40 7.10 14.74
C ALA A 69 -8.82 5.61 14.73
N THR A 70 -10.12 5.30 14.74
CA THR A 70 -10.63 3.93 14.58
C THR A 70 -10.76 3.48 13.13
N LEU A 71 -10.73 4.42 12.20
CA LEU A 71 -10.82 4.11 10.77
C LEU A 71 -9.49 3.52 10.27
N PRO A 72 -9.53 2.56 9.33
CA PRO A 72 -8.32 2.09 8.67
C PRO A 72 -7.58 3.25 8.01
N ALA A 73 -6.27 3.32 8.23
CA ALA A 73 -5.44 4.35 7.61
C ALA A 73 -5.11 3.99 6.15
N PRO A 74 -5.16 4.95 5.21
CA PRO A 74 -4.68 4.75 3.85
C PRO A 74 -3.20 4.31 3.83
N VAL A 75 -2.89 3.33 2.99
CA VAL A 75 -1.51 2.89 2.76
C VAL A 75 -0.78 3.87 1.84
N LYS A 76 0.55 3.89 1.92
CA LYS A 76 1.36 4.83 1.15
C LYS A 76 1.42 4.42 -0.33
N THR A 77 1.24 5.38 -1.23
CA THR A 77 1.23 5.16 -2.69
C THR A 77 2.41 5.84 -3.40
N SER A 78 3.52 6.07 -2.69
CA SER A 78 4.71 6.75 -3.19
C SER A 78 6.00 6.05 -2.78
N GLY A 79 7.03 6.14 -3.63
CA GLY A 79 8.35 5.56 -3.39
C GLY A 79 8.82 4.67 -4.55
N SER A 80 9.84 3.86 -4.27
CA SER A 80 10.33 2.83 -5.19
C SER A 80 9.32 1.68 -5.33
N ARG A 81 9.50 0.84 -6.35
CA ARG A 81 8.74 -0.40 -6.51
C ARG A 81 8.72 -1.24 -5.23
N ASP A 82 9.88 -1.43 -4.62
CA ASP A 82 10.00 -2.27 -3.42
C ASP A 82 9.24 -1.67 -2.24
N ALA A 83 9.31 -0.34 -2.06
CA ALA A 83 8.51 0.34 -1.05
C ALA A 83 7.00 0.19 -1.31
N LEU A 84 6.56 0.20 -2.58
CA LEU A 84 5.17 -0.05 -2.94
C LEU A 84 4.78 -1.53 -2.70
N LEU A 85 5.66 -2.50 -2.93
CA LEU A 85 5.43 -3.91 -2.61
C LEU A 85 5.31 -4.14 -1.10
N GLU A 86 6.10 -3.44 -0.28
CA GLU A 86 5.96 -3.48 1.18
C GLU A 86 4.58 -2.97 1.62
N GLN A 87 4.06 -1.91 0.99
CA GLN A 87 2.70 -1.42 1.26
C GLN A 87 1.63 -2.41 0.77
N LEU A 88 1.85 -3.03 -0.39
CA LEU A 88 0.95 -4.04 -0.93
C LEU A 88 0.89 -5.27 -0.01
N ALA A 89 1.99 -5.64 0.64
CA ALA A 89 2.04 -6.77 1.56
C ALA A 89 1.14 -6.59 2.79
N ILE A 90 0.85 -5.34 3.18
CA ILE A 90 -0.07 -5.03 4.28
C ILE A 90 -1.52 -5.38 3.91
N ILE A 91 -1.91 -5.16 2.64
CA ILE A 91 -3.30 -5.28 2.18
C ILE A 91 -3.57 -6.55 1.38
N ASN A 92 -2.54 -7.12 0.74
CA ASN A 92 -2.62 -8.29 -0.11
C ASN A 92 -1.27 -9.05 -0.12
N PRO A 93 -0.93 -9.75 0.98
CA PRO A 93 0.33 -10.50 1.09
C PRO A 93 0.45 -11.62 0.05
N ASP A 94 -0.66 -12.23 -0.36
CA ASP A 94 -0.67 -13.31 -1.35
C ASP A 94 -0.20 -12.84 -2.71
N LEU A 95 -0.63 -11.65 -3.16
CA LEU A 95 -0.18 -11.07 -4.42
C LEU A 95 1.32 -10.75 -4.38
N VAL A 96 1.84 -10.28 -3.25
CA VAL A 96 3.29 -10.04 -3.09
C VAL A 96 4.06 -11.36 -3.11
N ALA A 97 3.54 -12.41 -2.48
CA ALA A 97 4.15 -13.74 -2.53
C ALA A 97 4.16 -14.31 -3.97
N GLN A 98 3.09 -14.09 -4.74
CA GLN A 98 3.03 -14.44 -6.16
C GLN A 98 4.05 -13.64 -6.99
N GLU A 99 4.18 -12.34 -6.76
CA GLU A 99 5.20 -11.50 -7.41
C GLU A 99 6.62 -11.99 -7.10
N ALA A 100 6.90 -12.39 -5.86
CA ALA A 100 8.21 -12.90 -5.45
C ALA A 100 8.59 -14.23 -6.12
N GLN A 101 7.60 -15.01 -6.58
CA GLN A 101 7.82 -16.25 -7.35
C GLN A 101 8.12 -16.00 -8.83
N LYS A 102 7.86 -14.80 -9.35
CA LYS A 102 8.15 -14.46 -10.75
C LYS A 102 9.65 -14.24 -10.91
N SER A 103 10.30 -15.16 -11.61
CA SER A 103 11.73 -15.05 -11.92
C SER A 103 12.01 -13.76 -12.70
N SER A 104 12.99 -12.97 -12.24
CA SER A 104 13.49 -11.82 -13.00
C SER A 104 13.91 -12.25 -14.41
N PRO A 105 13.60 -11.46 -15.45
CA PRO A 105 14.07 -11.75 -16.80
C PRO A 105 15.60 -11.94 -16.81
N LEU A 106 16.06 -13.01 -17.46
CA LEU A 106 17.49 -13.27 -17.61
C LEU A 106 18.18 -12.09 -18.28
N LYS A 107 19.38 -11.74 -17.81
CA LYS A 107 20.25 -10.82 -18.54
C LYS A 107 20.56 -11.43 -19.91
N VAL A 108 20.16 -10.73 -20.97
CA VAL A 108 20.47 -11.09 -22.37
C VAL A 108 21.62 -10.26 -22.96
N SER A 109 22.21 -9.38 -22.16
CA SER A 109 23.36 -8.56 -22.52
C SER A 109 24.38 -8.52 -21.38
N GLY A 110 25.66 -8.34 -21.73
CA GLY A 110 26.78 -8.41 -20.80
C GLY A 110 27.97 -9.15 -21.39
N THR A 111 28.99 -9.41 -20.59
CA THR A 111 30.11 -10.26 -21.00
C THR A 111 29.66 -11.72 -21.15
N LYS A 112 30.42 -12.53 -21.89
CA LYS A 112 30.13 -13.97 -22.03
C LYS A 112 30.00 -14.67 -20.67
N ALA A 113 30.82 -14.30 -19.68
CA ALA A 113 30.75 -14.82 -18.33
C ALA A 113 29.42 -14.45 -17.63
N ASP A 114 28.95 -13.21 -17.79
CA ASP A 114 27.66 -12.77 -17.23
C ASP A 114 26.49 -13.57 -17.80
N LEU A 115 26.52 -13.86 -19.11
CA LEU A 115 25.50 -14.66 -19.79
C LEU A 115 25.54 -16.13 -19.35
N ILE A 116 26.73 -16.72 -19.21
CA ILE A 116 26.91 -18.09 -18.70
C ILE A 116 26.35 -18.21 -17.29
N GLN A 117 26.68 -17.26 -16.40
CA GLN A 117 26.18 -17.26 -15.03
C GLN A 117 24.65 -17.10 -14.98
N ALA A 118 24.08 -16.23 -15.83
CA ALA A 118 22.64 -16.05 -15.93
C ALA A 118 21.92 -17.34 -16.41
N VAL A 119 22.51 -18.08 -17.35
CA VAL A 119 21.94 -19.37 -17.78
C VAL A 119 22.10 -20.45 -16.71
N LYS A 120 23.24 -20.51 -16.02
CA LYS A 120 23.46 -21.49 -14.95
C LYS A 120 22.59 -21.27 -13.73
N SER A 121 22.18 -20.03 -13.44
CA SER A 121 21.27 -19.75 -12.32
C SER A 121 19.85 -20.30 -12.55
N VAL A 122 19.43 -20.50 -13.81
CA VAL A 122 18.14 -21.12 -14.16
C VAL A 122 18.27 -22.60 -14.55
N ASN A 123 19.43 -23.01 -15.07
CA ASN A 123 19.74 -24.39 -15.41
C ASN A 123 21.17 -24.73 -14.95
N PRO A 124 21.34 -25.23 -13.72
CA PRO A 124 22.66 -25.57 -13.17
C PRO A 124 23.40 -26.66 -13.96
N ALA A 125 22.69 -27.46 -14.75
CA ALA A 125 23.27 -28.51 -15.60
C ALA A 125 23.72 -28.01 -16.97
N ALA A 126 23.55 -26.72 -17.28
CA ALA A 126 24.03 -26.14 -18.53
C ALA A 126 25.57 -26.21 -18.59
N VAL A 127 26.09 -26.91 -19.60
CA VAL A 127 27.53 -27.02 -19.89
C VAL A 127 27.86 -26.16 -21.09
N PHE A 128 28.87 -25.32 -20.97
CA PHE A 128 29.33 -24.44 -22.05
C PHE A 128 30.60 -25.01 -22.70
N ALA A 129 30.77 -24.76 -24.01
CA ALA A 129 31.90 -25.29 -24.78
C ALA A 129 33.27 -24.92 -24.19
N ASP A 130 33.38 -23.73 -23.56
CA ASP A 130 34.61 -23.26 -22.90
C ASP A 130 34.98 -24.05 -21.64
N GLU A 131 34.04 -24.81 -21.06
CA GLU A 131 34.25 -25.59 -19.82
C GLU A 131 34.63 -27.05 -20.09
N LEU A 132 34.70 -27.44 -21.36
CA LEU A 132 35.05 -28.79 -21.81
C LEU A 132 36.54 -28.94 -22.16
N LEU A 133 37.39 -28.00 -21.75
CA LEU A 133 38.84 -27.95 -22.01
C LEU A 133 39.66 -28.57 -20.88
#